data_AF-L2GIW4-F1
#
_entry.id   AF-L2GIW4-F1
#
_cell.length_a   1.000
_cell.length_b   1.000
_cell.length_c   1.000
_cell.angle_alpha   90.00
_cell.angle_beta   90.00
_cell.angle_gamma   90.00
#
_symmetry.space_group_name_H-M   'P 1'
#
loop_
_entity.id
_entity.type
_entity.pdbx_description
1 polymer ?
#
loop_
_entity_poly.entity_id
_entity_poly.type
_entity_poly.pdbx_seq_one_letter_code
_entity_poly.pdbx_strand_id
1 'polypeptide(L)'
;MNEFRKPGTAMWLLMLADHGISKDKVGEAFYVGDAAGRAEDWADSDKVFALNAELGFHVPEDYFLLPKQNSLWPSLQMHDHSV
;
A
#
# COMPACT_ATOMS: atom_id res chain seq x y z
N MET A 1 -4.72 -7.98 18.50
CA MET A 1 -4.36 -7.57 17.11
C MET A 1 -4.55 -6.07 17.00
N ASN A 2 -3.71 -5.38 16.23
CA ASN A 2 -3.93 -3.96 15.94
C ASN A 2 -4.80 -3.87 14.68
N GLU A 3 -6.10 -3.65 14.84
CA GLU A 3 -7.08 -3.65 13.74
C GLU A 3 -6.91 -2.47 12.77
N PHE A 4 -6.29 -1.39 13.23
CA PHE A 4 -6.01 -0.18 12.43
C PHE A 4 -4.66 -0.25 11.69
N ARG A 5 -3.75 -1.12 12.13
CA ARG A 5 -2.50 -1.37 11.43
C ARG A 5 -2.69 -2.50 10.43
N LYS A 6 -2.20 -2.30 9.21
CA LYS A 6 -2.12 -3.36 8.20
C LYS A 6 -1.51 -4.64 8.81
N PRO A 7 -2.07 -5.82 8.52
CA PRO A 7 -3.12 -6.07 7.50
C PRO A 7 -4.57 -5.91 8.00
N GLY A 8 -4.80 -5.30 9.17
CA GLY A 8 -6.13 -5.00 9.70
C GLY A 8 -6.88 -3.95 8.85
N THR A 9 -8.19 -4.16 8.67
CA THR A 9 -9.03 -3.38 7.74
C THR A 9 -9.79 -2.23 8.38
N ALA A 10 -9.58 -1.93 9.67
CA ALA A 10 -10.40 -0.95 10.37
C ALA A 10 -10.30 0.46 9.76
N MET A 11 -9.14 0.83 9.20
CA MET A 11 -8.98 2.10 8.47
C MET A 11 -9.84 2.17 7.20
N TRP A 12 -10.00 1.06 6.48
CA TRP A 12 -10.86 0.99 5.30
C TRP A 12 -12.34 1.10 5.69
N LEU A 13 -12.76 0.31 6.69
CA LEU A 13 -14.14 0.32 7.17
C LEU A 13 -14.55 1.68 7.75
N LEU A 14 -13.63 2.34 8.47
CA LEU A 14 -13.84 3.68 8.99
C LEU A 14 -14.05 4.70 7.86
N MET A 15 -13.21 4.66 6.82
CA MET A 15 -13.34 5.56 5.67
C MET A 15 -14.68 5.33 4.93
N LEU A 16 -15.09 4.09 4.71
CA LEU A 16 -16.40 3.78 4.15
C LEU A 16 -17.55 4.33 5.00
N ALA A 17 -17.48 4.14 6.31
CA ALA A 17 -18.49 4.63 7.25
C ALA A 17 -18.58 6.16 7.27
N ASP A 18 -17.44 6.86 7.29
CA ASP A 18 -17.36 8.32 7.29
C ASP A 18 -17.96 8.93 6.02
N HIS A 19 -17.88 8.21 4.90
CA HIS A 19 -18.50 8.59 3.63
C HIS A 19 -19.91 8.02 3.41
N GLY A 20 -20.47 7.27 4.36
CA GLY A 20 -21.79 6.65 4.23
C GLY A 20 -21.87 5.59 3.12
N ILE A 21 -20.73 5.00 2.75
CA ILE A 21 -20.62 3.95 1.72
C ILE A 21 -20.74 2.59 2.41
N SER A 22 -21.67 1.76 1.97
CA SER A 22 -21.76 0.38 2.44
C SER A 22 -20.74 -0.49 1.71
N LYS A 23 -20.16 -1.48 2.38
CA LYS A 23 -19.12 -2.36 1.82
C LYS A 23 -19.59 -3.07 0.53
N ASP A 24 -20.86 -3.48 0.46
CA ASP A 24 -21.49 -4.10 -0.72
C ASP A 24 -21.70 -3.14 -1.90
N LYS A 25 -21.56 -1.83 -1.69
CA LYS A 25 -21.70 -0.79 -2.71
C LYS A 25 -20.36 -0.26 -3.22
N VAL A 26 -19.26 -0.76 -2.65
CA VAL A 26 -17.94 -0.51 -3.21
C VAL A 26 -17.90 -1.24 -4.56
N GLY A 27 -17.79 -0.49 -5.65
CA GLY A 27 -17.63 -1.06 -6.99
C GLY A 27 -16.27 -1.73 -7.15
N GLU A 28 -15.68 -1.65 -8.35
CA GLU A 28 -14.32 -2.13 -8.59
C GLU A 28 -13.29 -1.21 -7.90
N ALA A 29 -13.00 -1.50 -6.63
CA ALA A 29 -11.97 -0.82 -5.86
C ALA A 29 -10.72 -1.71 -5.71
N PHE A 30 -9.57 -1.04 -5.61
CA PHE A 30 -8.27 -1.69 -5.48
C PHE A 30 -7.36 -0.89 -4.54
N TYR A 31 -6.32 -1.54 -4.05
CA TYR A 31 -5.28 -0.98 -3.21
C TYR A 31 -3.93 -1.09 -3.92
N VAL A 32 -3.14 -0.02 -3.88
CA VAL A 32 -1.78 0.00 -4.46
C VAL A 32 -0.78 0.16 -3.33
N GLY A 33 0.18 -0.76 -3.20
CA GLY A 33 1.14 -0.75 -2.10
C GLY A 33 2.42 -1.56 -2.38
N ASP A 34 3.50 -1.19 -1.71
CA ASP A 34 4.85 -1.74 -1.92
C ASP A 34 5.15 -2.96 -1.05
N ALA A 35 4.49 -3.11 0.10
CA ALA A 35 4.62 -4.28 0.95
C ALA A 35 3.82 -5.46 0.37
N ALA A 36 4.31 -6.01 -0.75
CA ALA A 36 3.66 -7.03 -1.56
C ALA A 36 4.13 -8.47 -1.26
N GLY A 37 5.12 -8.64 -0.37
CA GLY A 37 5.70 -9.93 -0.01
C GLY A 37 6.61 -10.53 -1.09
N ARG A 38 7.20 -9.68 -1.95
CA ARG A 38 8.28 -10.07 -2.87
C ARG A 38 9.55 -10.37 -2.06
N ALA A 39 10.54 -11.02 -2.68
CA ALA A 39 11.77 -11.43 -2.00
C ALA A 39 12.53 -10.25 -1.34
N GLU A 40 12.45 -9.06 -1.94
CA GLU A 40 13.09 -7.84 -1.45
C GLU A 40 12.16 -6.97 -0.56
N ASP A 41 10.88 -7.35 -0.41
CA ASP A 41 9.94 -6.57 0.39
C ASP A 41 10.13 -6.89 1.89
N TRP A 42 10.11 -5.85 2.71
CA TRP A 42 10.20 -5.99 4.18
C TRP A 42 8.97 -6.67 4.80
N ALA A 43 7.83 -6.65 4.11
CA ALA A 43 6.56 -7.20 4.56
C ALA A 43 5.62 -7.48 3.38
N ASP A 44 4.50 -8.17 3.66
CA ASP A 44 3.38 -8.40 2.74
C ASP A 44 2.10 -7.64 3.17
N SER A 45 2.24 -6.69 4.09
CA SER A 45 1.11 -6.09 4.80
C SER A 45 0.11 -5.34 3.90
N ASP A 46 0.55 -4.81 2.75
CA ASP A 46 -0.35 -4.17 1.77
C ASP A 46 -1.17 -5.18 1.00
N LYS A 47 -0.50 -6.23 0.53
CA LYS A 47 -1.15 -7.33 -0.18
C LYS A 47 -2.17 -8.03 0.70
N VAL A 48 -1.81 -8.32 1.95
CA VAL A 48 -2.73 -8.97 2.91
C VAL A 48 -3.85 -8.02 3.35
N PHE A 49 -3.58 -6.72 3.49
CA PHE A 49 -4.63 -5.72 3.73
C PHE A 49 -5.68 -5.70 2.60
N ALA A 50 -5.22 -5.63 1.34
CA ALA A 50 -6.10 -5.63 0.18
C ALA A 50 -6.97 -6.89 0.12
N LEU A 51 -6.36 -8.07 0.37
CA LEU A 51 -7.07 -9.34 0.44
C LEU A 51 -8.14 -9.33 1.54
N ASN A 52 -7.78 -8.90 2.77
CA ASN A 52 -8.72 -8.85 3.90
C ASN A 52 -9.86 -7.85 3.68
N ALA A 53 -9.60 -6.78 2.93
CA ALA A 53 -10.58 -5.75 2.59
C ALA A 53 -11.45 -6.11 1.37
N GLU A 54 -11.19 -7.24 0.72
CA GLU A 54 -11.83 -7.67 -0.55
C GLU A 54 -11.60 -6.66 -1.69
N LEU A 55 -10.38 -6.14 -1.79
CA LEU A 55 -9.95 -5.19 -2.82
C LEU A 55 -9.02 -5.85 -3.83
N GLY A 56 -9.03 -5.36 -5.07
CA GLY A 56 -7.95 -5.63 -6.02
C GLY A 56 -6.60 -5.15 -5.46
N PHE A 57 -5.49 -5.70 -5.92
CA PHE A 57 -4.16 -5.30 -5.47
C PHE A 57 -3.22 -5.07 -6.65
N HIS A 58 -2.49 -3.96 -6.60
CA HIS A 58 -1.40 -3.66 -7.53
C HIS A 58 -0.16 -3.20 -6.78
N VAL A 59 1.01 -3.38 -7.38
CA VAL A 59 2.24 -2.75 -6.91
C VAL A 59 2.44 -1.40 -7.62
N PRO A 60 3.10 -0.41 -6.98
CA PRO A 60 3.29 0.90 -7.58
C PRO A 60 3.99 0.87 -8.94
N GLU A 61 4.95 -0.03 -9.12
CA GLU A 61 5.73 -0.15 -10.36
C GLU A 61 4.87 -0.51 -11.56
N ASP A 62 3.86 -1.37 -11.36
CA ASP A 62 2.96 -1.81 -12.43
C ASP A 62 1.82 -0.81 -12.65
N TYR A 63 1.28 -0.24 -11.57
CA TYR A 63 0.08 0.60 -11.65
C TYR A 63 0.37 2.02 -12.15
N PHE A 64 1.44 2.66 -11.66
CA PHE A 64 1.76 4.05 -12.01
C PHE A 64 2.66 4.19 -13.23
N LEU A 65 2.94 3.09 -13.94
CA LEU A 65 3.87 3.04 -15.08
C LEU A 65 5.22 3.68 -14.74
N LEU A 66 5.69 3.49 -13.50
CA LEU A 66 6.99 4.00 -13.10
C LEU A 66 8.06 3.32 -13.95
N PRO A 67 9.15 4.04 -14.29
CA PRO A 67 10.30 3.37 -14.87
C PRO A 67 10.66 2.21 -13.94
N LYS A 68 10.65 0.97 -14.45
CA LYS A 68 11.27 -0.15 -13.76
C LYS A 68 12.65 0.33 -13.35
N GLN A 69 12.97 0.34 -12.06
CA GLN A 69 14.24 0.86 -11.59
C GLN A 69 15.36 0.19 -12.41
N ASN A 70 15.95 0.94 -13.35
CA ASN A 70 17.38 0.83 -13.54
C ASN A 70 17.95 1.43 -12.26
N SER A 71 18.82 0.68 -11.61
CA SER A 71 19.37 0.85 -10.26
C SER A 71 20.13 2.17 -10.01
N LEU A 72 19.50 3.31 -10.28
CA LEU A 72 20.04 4.66 -10.09
C LEU A 72 18.94 5.51 -9.46
N TRP A 73 18.51 5.13 -8.25
CA TRP A 73 18.16 6.17 -7.30
C TRP A 73 19.41 7.04 -7.17
N PRO A 74 19.38 8.36 -7.44
CA PRO A 74 20.50 9.21 -7.10
C PRO A 74 20.63 9.03 -5.60
N SER A 75 21.72 8.40 -5.17
CA SER A 75 22.10 8.30 -3.77
C SER A 75 21.79 9.65 -3.15
N LEU A 76 20.87 9.66 -2.18
CA LEU A 76 20.61 10.82 -1.36
C LEU A 76 22.00 11.19 -0.82
N GLN A 77 22.63 12.21 -1.42
CA GLN A 77 23.86 12.75 -0.88
C GLN A 77 23.39 13.35 0.44
N MET A 78 23.58 12.58 1.51
CA MET A 78 23.50 13.12 2.85
C MET A 78 24.54 14.24 2.85
N HIS A 79 24.06 15.48 2.75
CA HIS A 79 24.88 16.61 3.08
C HIS A 79 25.22 16.44 4.55
N ASP A 80 26.50 16.18 4.80
CA ASP A 80 27.12 16.29 6.10
C ASP A 80 26.73 17.64 6.70
N HIS A 81 25.79 17.63 7.65
CA HIS A 81 25.59 18.75 8.55
C HIS A 81 26.54 18.57 9.73
N SER A 82 27.82 18.80 9.46
CA SER A 82 28.77 19.17 10.49
C SER A 82 28.53 20.63 10.85
N VAL A 83 27.86 20.83 11.98
CA VAL A 83 27.95 22.03 12.83
C VAL A 83 28.33 21.61 14.24
#